data_AF-A0A9R1DM07-F1
#
_entry.id   AF-A0A9R1DM07-F1
#
_cell.length_a   1.000
_cell.length_b   1.000
_cell.length_c   1.000
_cell.angle_alpha   90.00
_cell.angle_beta   90.00
_cell.angle_gamma   90.00
#
_symmetry.space_group_name_H-M   'P 1'
#
loop_
_entity.id
_entity.type
_entity.pdbx_description
1 polymer ?
#
loop_
_entity_poly.entity_id
_entity_poly.type
_entity_poly.pdbx_seq_one_letter_code
_entity_poly.pdbx_strand_id
1 'polypeptide(L)'
;MAFKPTHARTADGERNAKKGKHSSYTTSQTSFSRPASRRVQAPAPVVDRREDATIAFIKAHADRKDKLLVSSERPHLRVRADAMRSLTVPLSQDGPERKISGVVLDAYLELLRRRQGAEHDKNARRVLLLGVEEQDWLEYLGSLARTDERLTDQDAADVAATAARYLQSDMVFFLVNHREHFFVAVLNFAKAEYQVLDSGNYARYNGLRFYEEALSKIRDGVRRCMEEVGRAHVAGWRVRLEPGLPEQNDESSCGLFALKWMELWDGEELARSFSMDDVHAFRKKLAEELVFSELNEMQDVKEQIESKMT
;
A
#
# COMPACT_ATOMS: atom_id res chain seq x y z
N MET A 1 45.47 -38.59 17.65
CA MET A 1 45.97 -37.77 18.77
C MET A 1 44.91 -36.70 19.01
N ALA A 2 43.87 -36.89 19.85
CA ALA A 2 43.87 -37.01 21.31
C ALA A 2 44.61 -35.84 21.99
N PHE A 3 43.90 -34.83 22.49
CA PHE A 3 43.55 -34.74 23.90
C PHE A 3 42.50 -33.65 24.17
N LYS A 4 41.73 -33.91 25.23
CA LYS A 4 40.48 -33.30 25.68
C LYS A 4 40.72 -32.13 26.66
N PRO A 5 39.64 -31.41 27.07
CA PRO A 5 39.66 -30.19 27.87
C PRO A 5 39.71 -30.47 29.39
N THR A 6 39.99 -29.44 30.18
CA THR A 6 39.91 -29.48 31.65
C THR A 6 38.60 -28.89 32.19
N HIS A 7 37.87 -29.76 32.90
CA HIS A 7 36.93 -29.50 34.00
C HIS A 7 37.58 -28.60 35.10
N ALA A 8 36.92 -28.05 36.13
CA ALA A 8 35.89 -28.61 37.00
C ALA A 8 35.38 -27.55 38.01
N ARG A 9 34.08 -27.62 38.39
CA ARG A 9 33.55 -27.93 39.76
C ARG A 9 33.39 -26.75 40.74
N THR A 10 32.17 -26.32 41.06
CA THR A 10 31.13 -26.83 42.03
C THR A 10 31.39 -26.50 43.51
N ALA A 11 30.41 -25.88 44.16
CA ALA A 11 29.85 -26.15 45.51
C ALA A 11 29.13 -24.86 45.99
N ASP A 12 27.81 -24.82 46.16
CA ASP A 12 26.96 -25.40 47.23
C ASP A 12 26.93 -24.62 48.55
N GLY A 13 25.70 -24.39 49.03
CA GLY A 13 25.30 -24.06 50.41
C GLY A 13 25.35 -22.56 50.77
N GLU A 14 24.48 -22.01 51.60
CA GLU A 14 23.35 -22.54 52.36
C GLU A 14 22.57 -21.35 52.98
N ARG A 15 21.33 -21.66 53.38
CA ARG A 15 20.32 -20.90 54.14
C ARG A 15 20.84 -19.92 55.21
N ASN A 16 20.12 -18.82 55.45
CA ASN A 16 19.46 -18.60 56.76
C ASN A 16 18.47 -17.43 56.81
N ALA A 17 17.39 -17.68 57.56
CA ALA A 17 16.33 -16.76 57.94
C ALA A 17 16.55 -16.18 59.35
N LYS A 18 15.99 -15.00 59.64
CA LYS A 18 15.49 -14.52 60.95
C LYS A 18 14.85 -13.12 60.76
N LYS A 19 13.52 -12.99 60.77
CA LYS A 19 12.59 -12.70 61.89
C LYS A 19 12.83 -11.35 62.63
N GLY A 20 11.87 -10.44 62.43
CA GLY A 20 11.04 -9.90 63.52
C GLY A 20 11.09 -8.39 63.80
N LYS A 21 9.96 -7.68 63.62
CA LYS A 21 9.17 -7.10 64.72
C LYS A 21 7.86 -6.45 64.24
N HIS A 22 6.81 -6.70 65.03
CA HIS A 22 5.46 -6.15 64.94
C HIS A 22 5.40 -4.66 65.27
N SER A 23 4.45 -3.95 64.65
CA SER A 23 3.70 -2.87 65.29
C SER A 23 2.27 -2.86 64.76
N SER A 24 1.33 -2.94 65.69
CA SER A 24 -0.12 -2.98 65.50
C SER A 24 -0.71 -1.58 65.53
N TYR A 25 -1.56 -1.24 64.56
CA TYR A 25 -2.63 -0.26 64.77
C TYR A 25 -3.90 -0.73 64.05
N THR A 26 -4.94 -0.94 64.85
CA THR A 26 -6.32 -1.22 64.49
C THR A 26 -7.03 0.08 64.11
N THR A 27 -7.67 0.12 62.94
CA THR A 27 -8.81 1.03 62.69
C THR A 27 -9.86 0.34 61.83
N SER A 28 -11.09 0.49 62.29
CA SER A 28 -12.35 -0.12 61.85
C SER A 28 -12.87 0.34 60.47
N GLN A 29 -13.54 -0.61 59.80
CA GLN A 29 -14.66 -0.52 58.84
C GLN A 29 -15.02 0.85 58.23
N THR A 30 -15.10 0.90 56.89
CA THR A 30 -16.34 1.20 56.14
C THR A 30 -16.17 0.78 54.68
N SER A 31 -16.99 -0.16 54.22
CA SER A 31 -17.11 -0.57 52.82
C SER A 31 -18.04 0.39 52.07
N PHE A 32 -17.51 1.18 51.15
CA PHE A 32 -18.32 1.91 50.17
C PHE A 32 -18.30 1.15 48.83
N SER A 33 -19.37 0.42 48.55
CA SER A 33 -19.68 -0.10 47.23
C SER A 33 -20.08 1.04 46.30
N ARG A 34 -19.27 1.34 45.28
CA ARG A 34 -19.66 2.22 44.17
C ARG A 34 -20.72 1.52 43.31
N PRO A 35 -21.80 2.21 42.88
CA PRO A 35 -22.76 1.61 41.97
C PRO A 35 -22.12 1.43 40.59
N ALA A 36 -22.39 0.29 39.96
CA ALA A 36 -21.98 0.00 38.60
C ALA A 36 -22.62 1.03 37.65
N SER A 37 -21.79 1.90 37.07
CA SER A 37 -22.18 2.74 35.95
C SER A 37 -22.52 1.82 34.79
N ARG A 38 -23.80 1.76 34.44
CA ARG A 38 -24.30 1.12 33.23
C ARG A 38 -23.77 1.95 32.06
N ARG A 39 -22.62 1.52 31.50
CA ARG A 39 -22.03 2.12 30.31
C ARG A 39 -23.04 1.91 29.17
N VAL A 40 -23.81 2.94 28.86
CA VAL A 40 -24.59 2.98 27.62
C VAL A 40 -23.58 2.88 26.51
N GLN A 41 -23.55 1.73 25.83
CA GLN A 41 -22.70 1.51 24.68
C GLN A 41 -23.20 2.48 23.61
N ALA A 42 -22.40 3.52 23.31
CA ALA A 42 -22.69 4.39 22.19
C ALA A 42 -22.85 3.50 20.94
N PRO A 43 -23.85 3.76 20.07
CA PRO A 43 -23.95 3.05 18.82
C PRO A 43 -22.61 3.19 18.09
N ALA A 44 -22.09 2.08 17.56
CA ALA A 44 -20.87 2.10 16.76
C ALA A 44 -20.98 3.19 15.68
N PRO A 45 -19.89 3.94 15.40
CA PRO A 45 -19.91 4.99 14.40
C PRO A 45 -20.40 4.46 13.04
N VAL A 46 -21.20 5.27 12.33
CA VAL A 46 -21.85 4.90 11.07
C VAL A 46 -20.87 4.38 10.00
N VAL A 47 -19.62 4.83 10.05
CA VAL A 47 -18.53 4.43 9.13
C VAL A 47 -18.22 2.93 9.24
N ASP A 48 -18.10 2.40 10.46
CA ASP A 48 -17.80 0.97 10.71
C ASP A 48 -18.92 0.06 10.15
N ARG A 49 -20.17 0.51 10.24
CA ARG A 49 -21.32 -0.21 9.67
C ARG A 49 -21.32 -0.27 8.15
N ARG A 50 -20.86 0.80 7.48
CA ARG A 50 -20.83 0.85 6.01
C ARG A 50 -19.65 0.05 5.45
N GLU A 51 -18.49 0.13 6.10
CA GLU A 51 -17.35 -0.73 5.79
C GLU A 51 -17.74 -2.22 5.89
N ASP A 52 -18.33 -2.63 7.02
CA ASP A 52 -18.74 -4.02 7.22
C ASP A 52 -19.84 -4.47 6.23
N ALA A 53 -20.83 -3.61 5.94
CA ALA A 53 -21.86 -3.89 4.95
C ALA A 53 -21.27 -4.03 3.53
N THR A 54 -20.29 -3.20 3.18
CA THR A 54 -19.58 -3.27 1.90
C THR A 54 -18.82 -4.58 1.78
N ILE A 55 -18.06 -4.95 2.80
CA ILE A 55 -17.31 -6.22 2.85
C ILE A 55 -18.26 -7.42 2.73
N ALA A 56 -19.38 -7.41 3.46
CA ALA A 56 -20.39 -8.46 3.38
C ALA A 56 -21.01 -8.55 1.97
N PHE A 57 -21.26 -7.40 1.33
CA PHE A 57 -21.78 -7.35 -0.03
C PHE A 57 -20.80 -7.90 -1.06
N ILE A 58 -19.53 -7.50 -1.01
CA ILE A 58 -18.47 -8.03 -1.88
C ILE A 58 -18.36 -9.54 -1.68
N LYS A 59 -18.32 -10.00 -0.42
CA LYS A 59 -18.20 -11.42 -0.09
C LYS A 59 -19.36 -12.24 -0.66
N ALA A 60 -20.59 -11.72 -0.61
CA ALA A 60 -21.78 -12.38 -1.16
C ALA A 60 -21.74 -12.51 -2.70
N HIS A 61 -20.92 -11.71 -3.38
CA HIS A 61 -20.80 -11.70 -4.84
C HIS A 61 -19.40 -12.07 -5.33
N ALA A 62 -18.52 -12.54 -4.45
CA ALA A 62 -17.09 -12.72 -4.72
C ALA A 62 -16.77 -13.69 -5.87
N ASP A 63 -17.69 -14.59 -6.21
CA ASP A 63 -17.50 -15.55 -7.31
C ASP A 63 -18.14 -15.06 -8.64
N ARG A 64 -18.78 -13.89 -8.64
CA ARG A 64 -19.44 -13.32 -9.82
C ARG A 64 -18.48 -12.51 -10.70
N LYS A 65 -18.05 -13.15 -11.79
CA LYS A 65 -17.19 -12.54 -12.83
C LYS A 65 -17.91 -11.57 -13.77
N ASP A 66 -19.22 -11.41 -13.62
CA ASP A 66 -20.07 -10.54 -14.44
C ASP A 66 -20.58 -9.31 -13.67
N LYS A 67 -20.53 -9.34 -12.33
CA LYS A 67 -21.05 -8.26 -11.49
C LYS A 67 -19.99 -7.17 -11.32
N LEU A 68 -20.24 -6.01 -11.93
CA LEU A 68 -19.52 -4.78 -11.62
C LEU A 68 -19.95 -4.25 -10.25
N LEU A 69 -18.97 -3.81 -9.47
CA LEU A 69 -19.17 -3.11 -8.20
C LEU A 69 -18.73 -1.65 -8.29
N VAL A 70 -17.73 -1.38 -9.13
CA VAL A 70 -17.29 -0.03 -9.48
C VAL A 70 -17.29 0.10 -10.99
N SER A 71 -17.96 1.13 -11.50
CA SER A 71 -17.93 1.49 -12.92
C SER A 71 -17.90 3.01 -13.06
N SER A 72 -17.08 3.51 -13.97
CA SER A 72 -17.08 4.91 -14.38
C SER A 72 -16.67 4.99 -15.85
N GLU A 73 -17.30 5.88 -16.63
CA GLU A 73 -16.84 6.16 -17.99
C GLU A 73 -15.64 7.12 -18.02
N ARG A 74 -15.56 8.02 -17.03
CA ARG A 74 -14.52 9.07 -16.96
C ARG A 74 -14.09 9.31 -15.50
N PRO A 75 -12.91 8.82 -15.09
CA PRO A 75 -11.98 7.97 -15.85
C PRO A 75 -12.60 6.60 -16.15
N HIS A 76 -12.05 5.87 -17.14
CA HIS A 76 -12.52 4.53 -17.44
C HIS A 76 -12.17 3.58 -16.29
N LEU A 77 -13.15 3.23 -15.47
CA LEU A 77 -12.98 2.32 -14.33
C LEU A 77 -13.97 1.17 -14.45
N ARG A 78 -13.49 -0.07 -14.29
CA ARG A 78 -14.33 -1.27 -14.23
C ARG A 78 -13.77 -2.27 -13.23
N VAL A 79 -14.31 -2.27 -12.02
CA VAL A 79 -13.95 -3.22 -10.97
C VAL A 79 -15.11 -4.17 -10.71
N ARG A 80 -14.83 -5.46 -10.92
CA ARG A 80 -15.79 -6.53 -10.69
C ARG A 80 -15.71 -7.09 -9.28
N ALA A 81 -16.77 -7.78 -8.87
CA ALA A 81 -16.85 -8.40 -7.55
C ALA A 81 -15.74 -9.43 -7.32
N ASP A 82 -15.39 -10.23 -8.33
CA ASP A 82 -14.30 -11.20 -8.25
C ASP A 82 -12.93 -10.56 -8.03
N ALA A 83 -12.68 -9.39 -8.63
CA ALA A 83 -11.44 -8.64 -8.44
C ALA A 83 -11.31 -8.07 -7.02
N MET A 84 -12.43 -7.73 -6.36
CA MET A 84 -12.47 -7.21 -4.99
C MET A 84 -12.48 -8.30 -3.90
N ARG A 85 -12.60 -9.58 -4.28
CA ARG A 85 -12.68 -10.72 -3.34
C ARG A 85 -11.56 -10.71 -2.29
N SER A 86 -10.34 -10.37 -2.69
CA SER A 86 -9.17 -10.36 -1.82
C SER A 86 -9.25 -9.34 -0.67
N LEU A 87 -10.10 -8.31 -0.79
CA LEU A 87 -10.37 -7.36 0.28
C LEU A 87 -11.20 -7.98 1.42
N THR A 88 -11.90 -9.08 1.16
CA THR A 88 -12.84 -9.73 2.11
C THR A 88 -12.25 -10.93 2.83
N VAL A 89 -11.03 -11.35 2.46
CA VAL A 89 -10.36 -12.49 3.09
C VAL A 89 -9.98 -12.12 4.53
N PRO A 90 -10.38 -12.92 5.55
CA PRO A 90 -10.08 -12.63 6.94
C PRO A 90 -8.59 -12.50 7.22
N LEU A 91 -8.20 -11.63 8.17
CA LEU A 91 -6.80 -11.45 8.59
C LEU A 91 -6.14 -12.74 9.10
N SER A 92 -6.94 -13.70 9.60
CA SER A 92 -6.46 -15.01 10.05
C SER A 92 -6.04 -15.93 8.89
N GLN A 93 -6.27 -15.53 7.64
CA GLN A 93 -5.87 -16.23 6.42
C GLN A 93 -4.94 -15.32 5.64
N ASP A 94 -3.65 -15.64 5.65
CA ASP A 94 -2.65 -14.98 4.82
C ASP A 94 -2.23 -15.91 3.68
N GLY A 95 -2.04 -15.33 2.51
CA GLY A 95 -1.77 -16.08 1.30
C GLY A 95 -2.16 -15.35 0.00
N PRO A 96 -1.94 -16.00 -1.15
CA PRO A 96 -2.19 -15.44 -2.48
C PRO A 96 -3.63 -14.93 -2.68
N GLU A 97 -4.62 -15.57 -2.05
CA GLU A 97 -6.03 -15.19 -2.15
C GLU A 97 -6.34 -13.82 -1.54
N ARG A 98 -5.48 -13.34 -0.63
CA ARG A 98 -5.59 -12.04 0.02
C ARG A 98 -4.79 -10.97 -0.70
N LYS A 99 -3.96 -11.32 -1.69
CA LYS A 99 -3.25 -10.33 -2.52
C LYS A 99 -4.24 -9.51 -3.34
N ILE A 100 -4.10 -8.18 -3.29
CA ILE A 100 -4.95 -7.27 -4.05
C ILE A 100 -4.52 -7.28 -5.51
N SER A 101 -5.48 -7.26 -6.42
CA SER A 101 -5.22 -7.24 -7.85
C SER A 101 -4.84 -5.84 -8.34
N GLY A 102 -4.06 -5.76 -9.43
CA GLY A 102 -3.67 -4.49 -10.04
C GLY A 102 -4.88 -3.60 -10.38
N VAL A 103 -5.96 -4.17 -10.91
CA VAL A 103 -7.20 -3.45 -11.23
C VAL A 103 -7.82 -2.75 -10.02
N VAL A 104 -7.75 -3.35 -8.83
CA VAL A 104 -8.26 -2.71 -7.60
C VAL A 104 -7.32 -1.60 -7.14
N LEU A 105 -6.00 -1.80 -7.27
CA LEU A 105 -5.01 -0.78 -6.93
C LEU A 105 -5.11 0.43 -7.85
N ASP A 106 -5.24 0.22 -9.17
CA ASP A 106 -5.39 1.28 -10.18
C ASP A 106 -6.68 2.06 -9.97
N ALA A 107 -7.79 1.37 -9.67
CA ALA A 107 -9.04 2.03 -9.33
C ALA A 107 -8.90 2.92 -8.07
N TYR A 108 -8.14 2.48 -7.07
CA TYR A 108 -7.88 3.30 -5.89
C TYR A 108 -6.93 4.45 -6.18
N LEU A 109 -5.97 4.24 -7.09
CA LEU A 109 -5.04 5.27 -7.53
C LEU A 109 -5.77 6.44 -8.20
N GLU A 110 -6.85 6.18 -8.93
CA GLU A 110 -7.73 7.25 -9.44
C GLU A 110 -8.35 8.11 -8.33
N LEU A 111 -8.71 7.51 -7.19
CA LEU A 111 -9.18 8.28 -6.05
C LEU A 111 -8.07 9.17 -5.47
N LEU A 112 -6.84 8.66 -5.41
CA LEU A 112 -5.68 9.45 -4.97
C LEU A 112 -5.38 10.60 -5.93
N ARG A 113 -5.38 10.35 -7.25
CA ARG A 113 -5.22 11.38 -8.30
C ARG A 113 -6.27 12.49 -8.14
N ARG A 114 -7.52 12.13 -7.85
CA ARG A 114 -8.61 13.10 -7.66
C ARG A 114 -8.47 13.91 -6.37
N ARG A 115 -7.98 13.31 -5.28
CA ARG A 115 -7.67 14.03 -4.02
C ARG A 115 -6.55 15.04 -4.22
N GLN A 116 -5.46 14.65 -4.91
CA GLN A 116 -4.36 15.57 -5.26
C GLN A 116 -4.84 16.78 -6.08
N GLY A 117 -5.76 16.57 -7.04
CA GLY A 117 -6.32 17.68 -7.83
C GLY A 117 -7.23 18.63 -7.06
N ALA A 118 -7.87 18.15 -5.98
CA ALA A 118 -8.74 18.98 -5.13
C ALA A 118 -7.95 19.79 -4.09
N GLU A 119 -6.84 19.23 -3.58
CA GLU A 119 -5.94 19.85 -2.61
C GLU A 119 -4.92 20.76 -3.32
N HIS A 120 -5.40 21.86 -3.88
CA HIS A 120 -4.56 22.77 -4.68
C HIS A 120 -3.74 23.73 -3.79
N ASP A 121 -2.68 23.25 -3.16
CA ASP A 121 -1.63 24.12 -2.62
C ASP A 121 -0.63 24.46 -3.73
N LYS A 122 -0.49 25.76 -4.05
CA LYS A 122 0.43 26.25 -5.09
C LYS A 122 1.89 25.98 -4.77
N ASN A 123 2.23 25.67 -3.53
CA ASN A 123 3.59 25.41 -3.06
C ASN A 123 3.88 23.91 -2.84
N ALA A 124 2.89 23.03 -3.02
CA ALA A 124 3.11 21.59 -2.87
C ALA A 124 3.87 20.99 -4.06
N ARG A 125 4.68 19.96 -3.79
CA ARG A 125 5.36 19.18 -4.84
C ARG A 125 4.30 18.57 -5.77
N ARG A 126 4.49 18.72 -7.09
CA ARG A 126 3.63 18.13 -8.10
C ARG A 126 4.01 16.68 -8.29
N VAL A 127 3.07 15.80 -7.95
CA VAL A 127 3.25 14.36 -8.00
C VAL A 127 2.41 13.77 -9.11
N LEU A 128 3.04 12.94 -9.94
CA LEU A 128 2.36 12.10 -10.91
C LEU A 128 2.31 10.67 -10.39
N LEU A 129 1.11 10.12 -10.24
CA LEU A 129 0.90 8.73 -9.84
C LEU A 129 0.63 7.88 -11.07
N LEU A 130 1.34 6.77 -11.26
CA LEU A 130 1.19 5.79 -12.33
C LEU A 130 0.90 4.40 -11.73
N GLY A 131 -0.12 3.74 -12.26
CA GLY A 131 -0.60 2.44 -11.85
C GLY A 131 0.04 1.29 -12.63
N VAL A 132 -0.54 0.11 -12.50
CA VAL A 132 -0.09 -1.13 -13.14
C VAL A 132 -0.32 -1.06 -14.65
N GLU A 133 -1.43 -0.50 -15.12
CA GLU A 133 -1.66 -0.30 -16.55
C GLU A 133 -0.59 0.60 -17.19
N GLU A 134 -0.20 1.69 -16.52
CA GLU A 134 0.88 2.55 -17.03
C GLU A 134 2.27 1.90 -16.90
N GLN A 135 2.49 1.04 -15.89
CA GLN A 135 3.68 0.19 -15.84
C GLN A 135 3.75 -0.71 -17.08
N ASP A 136 2.68 -1.45 -17.38
CA ASP A 136 2.63 -2.40 -18.51
C ASP A 136 2.92 -1.70 -19.84
N TRP A 137 2.36 -0.50 -20.04
CA TRP A 137 2.63 0.32 -21.22
C TRP A 137 4.10 0.77 -21.30
N LEU A 138 4.70 1.20 -20.19
CA LEU A 138 6.12 1.57 -20.17
C LEU A 138 7.03 0.36 -20.42
N GLU A 139 6.67 -0.81 -19.91
CA GLU A 139 7.40 -2.04 -20.19
C GLU A 139 7.31 -2.45 -21.66
N TYR A 140 6.12 -2.32 -22.26
CA TYR A 140 5.91 -2.49 -23.70
C TYR A 140 6.83 -1.55 -24.48
N LEU A 141 6.78 -0.25 -24.22
CA LEU A 141 7.64 0.73 -24.88
C LEU A 141 9.13 0.41 -24.68
N GLY A 142 9.53 0.08 -23.46
CA GLY A 142 10.90 -0.27 -23.13
C GLY A 142 11.39 -1.53 -23.85
N SER A 143 10.48 -2.44 -24.21
CA SER A 143 10.80 -3.69 -24.92
C SER A 143 10.97 -3.53 -26.43
N LEU A 144 10.45 -2.44 -27.02
CA LEU A 144 10.59 -2.19 -28.45
C LEU A 144 12.08 -2.09 -28.83
N ALA A 145 12.47 -2.66 -29.97
CA ALA A 145 13.85 -2.57 -30.45
C ALA A 145 14.26 -1.10 -30.68
N ARG A 146 15.56 -0.79 -30.47
CA ARG A 146 16.07 0.59 -30.62
C ARG A 146 16.03 1.10 -32.07
N THR A 147 15.87 0.23 -33.07
CA THR A 147 16.16 0.58 -34.48
C THR A 147 15.10 0.24 -35.52
N ASP A 148 14.04 -0.54 -35.26
CA ASP A 148 13.19 -1.04 -36.37
C ASP A 148 11.66 -0.99 -36.18
N GLU A 149 11.13 -0.82 -34.98
CA GLU A 149 9.67 -0.71 -34.81
C GLU A 149 9.26 0.76 -34.77
N ARG A 150 8.68 1.22 -35.88
CA ARG A 150 8.03 2.52 -35.95
C ARG A 150 6.82 2.50 -35.01
N LEU A 151 6.85 3.38 -34.01
CA LEU A 151 5.70 3.62 -33.14
C LEU A 151 4.46 3.91 -34.00
N THR A 152 3.30 3.45 -33.54
CA THR A 152 2.05 3.89 -34.15
C THR A 152 1.87 5.39 -33.91
N ASP A 153 1.02 6.05 -34.71
CA ASP A 153 0.73 7.47 -34.49
C ASP A 153 0.11 7.71 -33.09
N GLN A 154 -0.63 6.72 -32.59
CA GLN A 154 -1.19 6.74 -31.23
C GLN A 154 -0.09 6.63 -30.17
N ASP A 155 0.83 5.67 -30.31
CA ASP A 155 1.96 5.51 -29.37
C ASP A 155 2.83 6.77 -29.33
N ALA A 156 3.08 7.39 -30.49
CA ALA A 156 3.84 8.63 -30.56
C ALA A 156 3.14 9.78 -29.82
N ALA A 157 1.81 9.88 -29.96
CA ALA A 157 1.02 10.86 -29.23
C ALA A 157 1.03 10.60 -27.71
N ASP A 158 0.90 9.34 -27.29
CA ASP A 158 0.90 8.95 -25.87
C ASP A 158 2.29 9.12 -25.22
N VAL A 159 3.36 8.85 -25.97
CA VAL A 159 4.76 9.16 -25.60
C VAL A 159 4.92 10.66 -25.34
N ALA A 160 4.48 11.50 -26.28
CA ALA A 160 4.57 12.95 -26.13
C ALA A 160 3.73 13.49 -24.95
N ALA A 161 2.51 12.97 -24.78
CA ALA A 161 1.64 13.33 -23.67
C ALA A 161 2.23 12.92 -22.31
N THR A 162 2.82 11.73 -22.23
CA THR A 162 3.49 11.23 -21.03
C THR A 162 4.71 12.09 -20.70
N ALA A 163 5.53 12.42 -21.70
CA ALA A 163 6.68 13.30 -21.53
C ALA A 163 6.27 14.67 -20.95
N ALA A 164 5.19 15.26 -21.47
CA ALA A 164 4.66 16.52 -20.98
C ALA A 164 4.24 16.44 -19.50
N ARG A 165 3.57 15.34 -19.09
CA ARG A 165 3.21 15.10 -17.68
C ARG A 165 4.45 14.97 -16.79
N TYR A 166 5.49 14.28 -17.26
CA TYR A 166 6.74 14.12 -16.51
C TYR A 166 7.43 15.47 -16.31
N LEU A 167 7.47 16.32 -17.34
CA LEU A 167 8.05 17.66 -17.25
C LEU A 167 7.28 18.60 -16.32
N GLN A 168 5.99 18.37 -16.11
CA GLN A 168 5.15 19.13 -15.20
C GLN A 168 5.20 18.64 -13.75
N SER A 169 5.90 17.52 -13.50
CA SER A 169 5.93 16.86 -12.21
C SER A 169 7.31 17.00 -11.56
N ASP A 170 7.32 17.16 -10.25
CA ASP A 170 8.56 17.16 -9.45
C ASP A 170 8.95 15.72 -9.08
N MET A 171 7.98 14.81 -9.01
CA MET A 171 8.16 13.37 -8.82
C MET A 171 7.15 12.55 -9.64
N VAL A 172 7.57 11.37 -10.10
CA VAL A 172 6.69 10.37 -10.73
C VAL A 172 6.75 9.07 -9.94
N PHE A 173 5.60 8.60 -9.46
CA PHE A 173 5.45 7.38 -8.69
C PHE A 173 4.95 6.28 -9.62
N PHE A 174 5.64 5.16 -9.65
CA PHE A 174 5.26 3.95 -10.36
C PHE A 174 4.84 2.92 -9.32
N LEU A 175 3.59 2.47 -9.38
CA LEU A 175 3.17 1.26 -8.70
C LEU A 175 3.70 0.07 -9.50
N VAL A 176 4.74 -0.59 -8.96
CA VAL A 176 5.43 -1.66 -9.68
C VAL A 176 4.99 -3.01 -9.15
N ASN A 177 4.46 -3.85 -10.04
CA ASN A 177 4.26 -5.28 -9.82
C ASN A 177 5.41 -6.06 -10.47
N HIS A 178 6.22 -6.72 -9.65
CA HIS A 178 7.27 -7.62 -10.13
C HIS A 178 7.22 -8.95 -9.39
N ARG A 179 7.03 -10.04 -10.12
CA ARG A 179 6.95 -11.41 -9.57
C ARG A 179 5.95 -11.54 -8.41
N GLU A 180 4.74 -10.99 -8.61
CA GLU A 180 3.65 -10.97 -7.63
C GLU A 180 3.93 -10.21 -6.33
N HIS A 181 4.85 -9.25 -6.40
CA HIS A 181 5.16 -8.33 -5.31
C HIS A 181 4.96 -6.89 -5.78
N PHE A 182 4.23 -6.11 -4.99
CA PHE A 182 3.99 -4.70 -5.24
C PHE A 182 4.93 -3.83 -4.41
N PHE A 183 5.60 -2.89 -5.06
CA PHE A 183 6.39 -1.85 -4.41
C PHE A 183 6.22 -0.54 -5.18
N VAL A 184 6.78 0.55 -4.67
CA VAL A 184 6.75 1.85 -5.34
C VAL A 184 8.15 2.23 -5.79
N ALA A 185 8.29 2.62 -7.05
CA ALA A 185 9.44 3.38 -7.51
C ALA A 185 9.07 4.85 -7.66
N VAL A 186 9.92 5.75 -7.21
CA VAL A 186 9.73 7.20 -7.32
C VAL A 186 10.88 7.76 -8.15
N LEU A 187 10.58 8.20 -9.37
CA LEU A 187 11.48 9.04 -10.14
C LEU A 187 11.48 10.44 -9.52
N ASN A 188 12.56 10.77 -8.83
CA ASN A 188 12.72 12.04 -8.13
C ASN A 188 13.64 12.97 -8.95
N PHE A 189 13.04 13.97 -9.61
CA PHE A 189 13.80 14.86 -10.48
C PHE A 189 14.78 15.76 -9.74
N ALA A 190 14.47 16.17 -8.51
CA ALA A 190 15.35 17.02 -7.70
C ALA A 190 16.61 16.26 -7.24
N LYS A 191 16.46 14.96 -6.94
CA LYS A 191 17.57 14.11 -6.47
C LYS A 191 18.30 13.35 -7.58
N ALA A 192 17.78 13.39 -8.81
CA ALA A 192 18.31 12.64 -9.95
C ALA A 192 18.48 11.13 -9.65
N GLU A 193 17.45 10.51 -9.06
CA GLU A 193 17.45 9.10 -8.67
C GLU A 193 16.05 8.46 -8.77
N TYR A 194 16.04 7.14 -8.84
CA TYR A 194 14.87 6.30 -8.60
C TYR A 194 14.90 5.84 -7.15
N GLN A 195 13.94 6.27 -6.34
CA GLN A 195 13.79 5.83 -4.95
C GLN A 195 12.85 4.63 -4.90
N VAL A 196 13.21 3.57 -4.18
CA VAL A 196 12.39 2.36 -4.02
C VAL A 196 11.83 2.33 -2.61
N LEU A 197 10.50 2.27 -2.53
CA LEU A 197 9.74 2.10 -1.28
C LEU A 197 9.18 0.68 -1.29
N ASP A 198 9.69 -0.16 -0.40
CA ASP A 198 9.34 -1.58 -0.33
C ASP A 198 9.09 -2.01 1.13
N SER A 199 8.04 -2.80 1.33
CA SER A 199 7.54 -3.30 2.62
C SER A 199 7.97 -4.73 2.81
N GLY A 200 8.24 -5.42 1.70
CA GLY A 200 8.88 -6.70 1.68
C GLY A 200 10.39 -6.52 1.87
N ASN A 201 10.99 -7.42 2.64
CA ASN A 201 12.43 -7.40 2.88
C ASN A 201 13.22 -8.03 1.70
N TYR A 202 12.80 -7.82 0.45
CA TYR A 202 13.38 -8.47 -0.74
C TYR A 202 14.82 -8.04 -0.99
N ALA A 203 15.13 -6.78 -0.68
CA ALA A 203 16.50 -6.26 -0.72
C ALA A 203 17.48 -7.04 0.15
N ARG A 204 17.05 -7.54 1.31
CA ARG A 204 17.92 -8.28 2.24
C ARG A 204 18.36 -9.63 1.66
N TYR A 205 17.52 -10.25 0.83
CA TYR A 205 17.83 -11.55 0.23
C TYR A 205 18.46 -11.42 -1.17
N ASN A 206 18.05 -10.41 -1.94
CA ASN A 206 18.42 -10.28 -3.36
C ASN A 206 19.32 -9.09 -3.68
N GLY A 207 19.56 -8.20 -2.71
CA GLY A 207 20.24 -6.93 -2.92
C GLY A 207 19.44 -6.00 -3.85
N LEU A 208 20.13 -4.97 -4.39
CA LEU A 208 19.54 -4.04 -5.35
C LEU A 208 19.20 -4.66 -6.71
N ARG A 209 19.76 -5.84 -7.03
CA ARG A 209 19.58 -6.48 -8.34
C ARG A 209 18.11 -6.77 -8.65
N PHE A 210 17.33 -7.13 -7.64
CA PHE A 210 15.88 -7.37 -7.80
C PHE A 210 15.17 -6.14 -8.36
N TYR A 211 15.46 -4.95 -7.81
CA TYR A 211 14.83 -3.70 -8.25
C TYR A 211 15.41 -3.20 -9.56
N GLU A 212 16.71 -3.37 -9.81
CA GLU A 212 17.31 -3.05 -11.11
C GLU A 212 16.69 -3.89 -12.23
N GLU A 213 16.46 -5.18 -12.00
CA GLU A 213 15.76 -6.06 -12.93
C GLU A 213 14.30 -5.60 -13.14
N ALA A 214 13.56 -5.38 -12.05
CA ALA A 214 12.17 -4.93 -12.11
C ALA A 214 12.01 -3.59 -12.85
N LEU A 215 12.94 -2.66 -12.67
CA LEU A 215 12.87 -1.32 -13.25
C LEU A 215 13.48 -1.22 -14.66
N SER A 216 14.19 -2.23 -15.16
CA SER A 216 14.93 -2.13 -16.42
C SER A 216 14.06 -1.69 -17.59
N LYS A 217 12.94 -2.38 -17.83
CA LYS A 217 12.04 -2.05 -18.95
C LYS A 217 11.27 -0.74 -18.71
N ILE A 218 10.85 -0.50 -17.47
CA ILE A 218 10.17 0.75 -17.08
C ILE A 218 11.09 1.95 -17.38
N ARG A 219 12.37 1.87 -17.00
CA ARG A 219 13.38 2.91 -17.26
C ARG A 219 13.63 3.11 -18.75
N ASP A 220 13.65 2.04 -19.55
CA ASP A 220 13.73 2.15 -21.01
C ASP A 220 12.47 2.78 -21.63
N GLY A 221 11.28 2.52 -21.10
CA GLY A 221 10.04 3.22 -21.47
C GLY A 221 10.09 4.70 -21.12
N VAL A 222 10.54 5.03 -19.90
CA VAL A 222 10.78 6.43 -19.46
C VAL A 222 11.80 7.10 -20.37
N ARG A 223 12.88 6.41 -20.75
CA ARG A 223 13.90 6.91 -21.69
C ARG A 223 13.26 7.37 -22.99
N ARG A 224 12.39 6.54 -23.59
CA ARG A 224 11.69 6.85 -24.85
C ARG A 224 10.78 8.06 -24.68
N CYS A 225 10.00 8.13 -23.60
CA CYS A 225 9.18 9.30 -23.29
C CYS A 225 10.01 10.57 -23.22
N MET A 226 11.18 10.51 -22.58
CA MET A 226 12.00 11.69 -22.31
C MET A 226 13.02 12.00 -23.43
N GLU A 227 13.10 11.19 -24.49
CA GLU A 227 14.09 11.33 -25.57
C GLU A 227 13.84 12.57 -26.43
N GLU A 228 12.60 12.76 -26.87
CA GLU A 228 12.18 13.90 -27.71
C GLU A 228 12.37 15.26 -27.03
N VAL A 229 12.42 15.28 -25.69
CA VAL A 229 12.64 16.50 -24.88
C VAL A 229 14.09 16.63 -24.39
N GLY A 230 15.02 15.81 -24.92
CA GLY A 230 16.45 15.89 -24.61
C GLY A 230 16.83 15.40 -23.21
N ARG A 231 15.96 14.61 -22.56
CA ARG A 231 16.14 14.12 -21.17
C ARG A 231 16.22 12.60 -21.05
N ALA A 232 16.63 11.90 -22.11
CA ALA A 232 16.82 10.44 -22.10
C ALA A 232 17.76 9.94 -20.97
N HIS A 233 18.69 10.77 -20.50
CA HIS A 233 19.62 10.46 -19.41
C HIS A 233 18.92 10.14 -18.07
N VAL A 234 17.67 10.57 -17.89
CA VAL A 234 16.86 10.27 -16.69
C VAL A 234 16.78 8.76 -16.46
N ALA A 235 16.69 7.97 -17.52
CA ALA A 235 16.67 6.51 -17.42
C ALA A 235 17.96 5.93 -16.83
N GLY A 236 19.08 6.64 -16.88
CA GLY A 236 20.37 6.21 -16.32
C GLY A 236 20.57 6.54 -14.84
N TRP A 237 19.63 7.23 -14.21
CA TRP A 237 19.73 7.61 -12.80
C TRP A 237 19.77 6.40 -11.86
N ARG A 238 20.48 6.55 -10.74
CA ARG A 238 20.72 5.44 -9.81
C ARG A 238 19.41 4.96 -9.15
N VAL A 239 19.33 3.68 -8.84
CA VAL A 239 18.28 3.12 -7.97
C VAL A 239 18.76 3.15 -6.52
N ARG A 240 17.93 3.69 -5.62
CA ARG A 240 18.20 3.79 -4.18
C ARG A 240 17.03 3.20 -3.40
N LEU A 241 17.30 2.23 -2.54
CA LEU A 241 16.32 1.73 -1.58
C LEU A 241 16.20 2.68 -0.39
N GLU A 242 14.98 3.05 -0.03
CA GLU A 242 14.72 3.90 1.14
C GLU A 242 14.67 3.07 2.42
N PRO A 243 15.52 3.35 3.42
CA PRO A 243 15.52 2.63 4.69
C PRO A 243 14.49 3.20 5.66
N GLY A 244 14.13 2.42 6.69
CA GLY A 244 13.34 2.90 7.83
C GLY A 244 11.86 3.14 7.55
N LEU A 245 11.35 2.61 6.44
CA LEU A 245 9.92 2.62 6.13
C LEU A 245 9.17 1.52 6.91
N PRO A 246 7.86 1.69 7.16
CA PRO A 246 7.02 0.63 7.71
C PRO A 246 7.09 -0.65 6.88
N GLU A 247 7.41 -1.78 7.52
CA GLU A 247 7.50 -3.10 6.88
C GLU A 247 6.22 -3.91 7.08
N GLN A 248 5.87 -4.75 6.09
CA GLN A 248 4.79 -5.72 6.24
C GLN A 248 5.31 -6.95 7.01
N ASN A 249 4.43 -7.61 7.74
CA ASN A 249 4.72 -8.89 8.42
C ASN A 249 3.85 -10.06 7.91
N ASP A 250 3.13 -9.84 6.81
CA ASP A 250 2.33 -10.81 6.07
C ASP A 250 2.84 -10.92 4.63
N GLU A 251 2.26 -11.80 3.81
CA GLU A 251 2.65 -12.00 2.40
C GLU A 251 1.72 -11.29 1.41
N SER A 252 0.65 -10.63 1.90
CA SER A 252 -0.48 -10.19 1.07
C SER A 252 -0.82 -8.71 1.15
N SER A 253 -0.11 -7.92 1.96
CA SER A 253 -0.37 -6.49 2.13
C SER A 253 0.52 -5.56 1.32
N CYS A 254 1.48 -6.06 0.53
CA CYS A 254 2.42 -5.24 -0.25
C CYS A 254 1.74 -4.15 -1.09
N GLY A 255 0.63 -4.49 -1.78
CA GLY A 255 -0.15 -3.52 -2.56
C GLY A 255 -0.81 -2.42 -1.70
N LEU A 256 -1.21 -2.72 -0.47
CA LEU A 256 -1.78 -1.72 0.45
C LEU A 256 -0.70 -0.77 0.99
N PHE A 257 0.49 -1.29 1.31
CA PHE A 257 1.64 -0.48 1.67
C PHE A 257 2.03 0.45 0.51
N ALA A 258 2.06 -0.06 -0.71
CA ALA A 258 2.36 0.72 -1.90
C ALA A 258 1.41 1.92 -2.03
N LEU A 259 0.10 1.72 -1.89
CA LEU A 259 -0.88 2.81 -1.89
C LEU A 259 -0.66 3.80 -0.74
N LYS A 260 -0.33 3.32 0.46
CA LYS A 260 -0.04 4.19 1.62
C LYS A 260 1.19 5.06 1.38
N TRP A 261 2.26 4.55 0.76
CA TRP A 261 3.38 5.42 0.42
C TRP A 261 3.10 6.37 -0.72
N MET A 262 2.34 5.96 -1.75
CA MET A 262 1.91 6.89 -2.79
C MET A 262 1.05 8.03 -2.24
N GLU A 263 0.31 7.80 -1.15
CA GLU A 263 -0.46 8.81 -0.42
C GLU A 263 0.43 9.71 0.46
N LEU A 264 1.49 9.18 1.07
CA LEU A 264 2.16 9.84 2.21
C LEU A 264 3.63 10.23 1.97
N TRP A 265 4.30 9.67 0.97
CA TRP A 265 5.72 9.94 0.71
C TRP A 265 5.88 11.27 -0.01
N ASP A 266 6.68 12.16 0.57
CA ASP A 266 6.91 13.48 -0.01
C ASP A 266 8.17 13.55 -0.90
N GLY A 267 8.97 12.47 -0.96
CA GLY A 267 10.28 12.43 -1.63
C GLY A 267 11.47 12.28 -0.68
N GLU A 268 11.27 12.52 0.61
CA GLU A 268 12.27 12.47 1.67
C GLU A 268 11.81 11.65 2.87
N GLU A 269 10.56 11.85 3.31
CA GLU A 269 9.96 11.14 4.42
C GLU A 269 8.44 10.91 4.22
N LEU A 270 7.84 10.16 5.13
CA LEU A 270 6.39 10.01 5.17
C LEU A 270 5.79 11.18 5.95
N ALA A 271 4.81 11.87 5.36
CA ALA A 271 4.06 12.95 6.01
C ALA A 271 3.47 12.55 7.38
N ARG A 272 3.21 11.25 7.56
CA ARG A 272 2.97 10.61 8.85
C ARG A 272 3.33 9.13 8.78
N SER A 273 3.80 8.57 9.89
CA SER A 273 4.01 7.12 10.03
C SER A 273 2.67 6.38 10.06
N PHE A 274 2.69 5.11 9.68
CA PHE A 274 1.57 4.18 9.83
C PHE A 274 2.09 2.79 10.22
N SER A 275 1.21 1.96 10.75
CA SER A 275 1.48 0.63 11.28
C SER A 275 0.79 -0.46 10.45
N MET A 276 1.08 -1.73 10.77
CA MET A 276 0.38 -2.85 10.15
C MET A 276 -1.13 -2.86 10.48
N ASP A 277 -1.52 -2.42 11.68
CA ASP A 277 -2.93 -2.30 12.05
C ASP A 277 -3.65 -1.23 11.22
N ASP A 278 -2.96 -0.13 10.89
CA ASP A 278 -3.49 0.88 9.98
C ASP A 278 -3.70 0.31 8.57
N VAL A 279 -2.80 -0.56 8.10
CA VAL A 279 -2.93 -1.25 6.81
C VAL A 279 -4.09 -2.24 6.82
N HIS A 280 -4.29 -2.96 7.93
CA HIS A 280 -5.43 -3.85 8.12
C HIS A 280 -6.77 -3.11 8.10
N ALA A 281 -6.86 -2.00 8.84
CA ALA A 281 -8.03 -1.14 8.81
C ALA A 281 -8.25 -0.55 7.42
N PHE A 282 -7.17 -0.12 6.76
CA PHE A 282 -7.22 0.43 5.41
C PHE A 282 -7.78 -0.54 4.38
N ARG A 283 -7.57 -1.85 4.51
CA ARG A 283 -8.13 -2.84 3.57
C ARG A 283 -9.66 -2.75 3.47
N LYS A 284 -10.37 -2.65 4.60
CA LYS A 284 -11.82 -2.52 4.63
C LYS A 284 -12.26 -1.17 4.09
N LYS A 285 -11.59 -0.11 4.55
CA LYS A 285 -11.85 1.26 4.14
C LYS A 285 -11.66 1.46 2.63
N LEU A 286 -10.66 0.83 2.03
CA LEU A 286 -10.41 0.85 0.59
C LEU A 286 -11.62 0.33 -0.19
N ALA A 287 -12.23 -0.76 0.26
CA ALA A 287 -13.41 -1.34 -0.39
C ALA A 287 -14.60 -0.38 -0.36
N GLU A 288 -14.87 0.20 0.82
CA GLU A 288 -15.91 1.21 1.01
C GLU A 288 -15.65 2.46 0.16
N GLU A 289 -14.43 3.03 0.22
CA GLU A 289 -14.06 4.23 -0.51
C GLU A 289 -14.20 4.05 -2.03
N LEU A 290 -13.85 2.88 -2.56
CA LEU A 290 -14.06 2.57 -3.98
C LEU A 290 -15.55 2.54 -4.35
N VAL A 291 -16.34 1.75 -3.62
CA VAL A 291 -17.76 1.55 -3.91
C VAL A 291 -18.55 2.86 -3.74
N PHE A 292 -18.28 3.61 -2.69
CA PHE A 292 -18.97 4.87 -2.38
C PHE A 292 -18.29 6.10 -2.96
N SER A 293 -17.25 5.95 -3.77
CA SER A 293 -16.66 7.07 -4.49
C SER A 293 -17.69 7.77 -5.38
N GLU A 294 -17.52 9.07 -5.56
CA GLU A 294 -18.35 9.82 -6.51
C GLU A 294 -18.04 9.43 -7.97
N LEU A 295 -16.87 8.83 -8.23
CA LEU A 295 -16.54 8.27 -9.55
C LEU A 295 -17.40 7.06 -9.89
N ASN A 296 -17.84 6.30 -8.89
CA ASN A 296 -18.64 5.11 -9.11
C ASN A 296 -20.08 5.44 -9.50
N GLU A 297 -20.46 5.09 -10.73
CA GLU A 297 -21.79 5.30 -11.30
C GLU A 297 -22.78 4.17 -10.92
N MET A 298 -22.32 3.11 -10.26
CA MET A 298 -23.14 1.96 -9.85
C MET A 298 -24.04 2.30 -8.65
N GLN A 299 -25.08 3.11 -8.86
CA GLN A 299 -26.02 3.51 -7.79
C GLN A 299 -26.81 2.33 -7.23
N ASP A 300 -27.18 1.36 -8.07
CA ASP A 300 -27.86 0.13 -7.63
C ASP A 300 -27.05 -0.63 -6.59
N VAL A 301 -25.72 -0.65 -6.73
CA VAL A 301 -24.81 -1.32 -5.78
C VAL A 301 -24.77 -0.57 -4.46
N LYS A 302 -24.66 0.78 -4.50
CA LYS A 302 -24.65 1.63 -3.32
C LYS A 302 -25.95 1.47 -2.51
N GLU A 303 -27.10 1.57 -3.16
CA GLU A 303 -28.42 1.41 -2.53
C GLU A 303 -28.63 0.01 -1.94
N GLN A 304 -28.16 -1.05 -2.62
CA GLN A 304 -28.23 -2.42 -2.09
C GLN A 304 -27.36 -2.63 -0.85
N ILE A 305 -26.25 -1.91 -0.71
CA ILE A 305 -25.41 -1.96 0.48
C ILE A 305 -26.09 -1.17 1.61
N GLU A 306 -26.55 0.05 1.33
CA GLU A 306 -27.20 0.91 2.30
C GLU A 306 -28.48 0.30 2.88
N SER A 307 -29.29 -0.38 2.05
CA SER A 307 -30.50 -1.09 2.50
C SER A 307 -30.22 -2.27 3.45
N LYS A 308 -28.98 -2.75 3.53
CA LYS A 308 -28.57 -3.81 4.48
C LYS A 308 -28.02 -3.24 5.79
N MET A 309 -27.88 -1.92 5.91
CA MET A 309 -27.38 -1.24 7.11
C MET A 309 -28.50 -0.89 8.11
N THR A 310 -29.76 -1.00 7.70
CA THR A 310 -30.96 -0.77 8.51
C THR A 310 -31.42 -2.04 9.22
#